data_AF-A0A6J1WWJ0-F1
#
_entry.id   AF-A0A6J1WWJ0-F1
#
_cell.length_a   1.000
_cell.length_b   1.000
_cell.length_c   1.000
_cell.angle_alpha   90.00
_cell.angle_beta   90.00
_cell.angle_gamma   90.00
#
_symmetry.space_group_name_H-M   'P 1'
#
loop_
_entity.id
_entity.type
_entity.pdbx_description
1 polymer ?
#
loop_
_entity_poly.entity_id
_entity_poly.type
_entity_poly.pdbx_seq_one_letter_code
_entity_poly.pdbx_strand_id
1 'polypeptide(L)'
;MSEIILNNYSAEYFLSYILMFLMSGLMFLYMKHRQSRLYKLGNKLPGPWALPFIGNALSAIGIKTSGVVPIALMYGKKYGHVIRGWLGTRLFIFLTRAEDVEAILSSQEHIDKSSEYDLFKHWLGGGILISQGEKWRTDRKMIAPTFHINVLKSFMPVFNAKSKDLVDQLKCEVGKTFDIHDNMSGTSVNILLETVMGINRKTEAKSGYDYAMAVMKMCDIIHQRHYKLWLRLDLTFKFTTLFKKQFELLNTIHGLTKQVIKAKKEIYLSNKASDTILIPKFNERLIKSNDHKQPEEKTATYSDDIFKHFKDDLDFNDENDIGEKKRLAFLDLLLEANQNGTNNFSDKDIKDQVNTIMFAGHDTVAASASFVLSLLGGHQNIQDRVYRELFEIFGDTNRPATFADTIQMKYLERVILESLRLFPPVPAIARHLKHDVTIKTKNYVLPANSTVVIIPYKIHRDP
;
A
#
# COMPACT_ATOMS: atom_id res chain seq x y z
N MET A 1 -32.88 52.54 -30.10
CA MET A 1 -31.41 52.33 -29.93
C MET A 1 -30.94 52.72 -28.53
N SER A 2 -31.51 53.75 -27.90
CA SER A 2 -31.22 54.18 -26.51
C SER A 2 -31.63 53.18 -25.41
N GLU A 3 -32.79 52.53 -25.51
CA GLU A 3 -33.24 51.55 -24.49
C GLU A 3 -32.39 50.28 -24.42
N ILE A 4 -31.88 49.80 -25.58
CA ILE A 4 -31.00 48.62 -25.64
C ILE A 4 -29.65 48.92 -24.98
N ILE A 5 -29.15 50.15 -25.13
CA ILE A 5 -27.88 50.59 -24.52
C ILE A 5 -28.05 50.75 -23.00
N LEU A 6 -29.15 51.34 -22.53
CA LEU A 6 -29.45 51.47 -21.09
C LEU A 6 -29.64 50.13 -20.37
N ASN A 7 -30.25 49.14 -21.03
CA ASN A 7 -30.39 47.78 -20.47
C ASN A 7 -29.07 47.02 -20.38
N ASN A 8 -28.11 47.27 -21.28
CA ASN A 8 -26.79 46.67 -21.18
C ASN A 8 -25.99 47.23 -20.00
N TYR A 9 -26.06 48.54 -19.75
CA TYR A 9 -25.39 49.15 -18.58
C TYR A 9 -25.96 48.63 -17.26
N SER A 10 -27.29 48.51 -17.13
CA SER A 10 -27.91 48.00 -15.90
C SER A 10 -27.54 46.53 -15.61
N ALA A 11 -27.44 45.70 -16.65
CA ALA A 11 -26.98 44.31 -16.53
C ALA A 11 -25.49 44.20 -16.15
N GLU A 12 -24.63 45.06 -16.70
CA GLU A 12 -23.20 45.14 -16.34
C GLU A 12 -23.00 45.55 -14.87
N TYR A 13 -23.74 46.57 -14.40
CA TYR A 13 -23.72 46.96 -12.99
C TYR A 13 -24.23 45.84 -12.09
N PHE A 14 -25.33 45.17 -12.45
CA PHE A 14 -25.87 44.04 -11.69
C PHE A 14 -24.86 42.88 -11.58
N LEU A 15 -24.19 42.52 -12.68
CA LEU A 15 -23.13 41.52 -12.68
C LEU A 15 -21.93 41.96 -11.81
N SER A 16 -21.57 43.24 -11.86
CA SER A 16 -20.49 43.80 -11.04
C SER A 16 -20.81 43.73 -9.53
N TYR A 17 -22.05 44.00 -9.12
CA TYR A 17 -22.49 43.88 -7.73
C TYR A 17 -22.50 42.42 -7.25
N ILE A 18 -22.92 41.47 -8.10
CA ILE A 18 -22.83 40.04 -7.79
C ILE A 18 -21.36 39.63 -7.60
N LEU A 19 -20.47 40.05 -8.50
CA LEU A 19 -19.04 39.75 -8.41
C LEU A 19 -18.42 40.37 -7.15
N MET A 20 -18.75 41.63 -6.81
CA MET A 20 -18.29 42.26 -5.58
C MET A 20 -18.81 41.54 -4.33
N PHE A 21 -20.09 41.14 -4.31
CA PHE A 21 -20.64 40.37 -3.21
C PHE A 21 -19.93 39.02 -3.05
N LEU A 22 -19.73 38.28 -4.14
CA LEU A 22 -18.97 37.03 -4.15
C LEU A 22 -17.54 37.23 -3.68
N MET A 23 -16.85 38.28 -4.15
CA MET A 23 -15.49 38.62 -3.73
C MET A 23 -15.40 38.99 -2.26
N SER A 24 -16.37 39.75 -1.74
CA SER A 24 -16.45 40.10 -0.32
C SER A 24 -16.73 38.88 0.57
N GLY A 25 -17.60 37.98 0.12
CA GLY A 25 -17.87 36.70 0.78
C GLY A 25 -16.66 35.78 0.78
N LEU A 26 -15.95 35.68 -0.35
CA LEU A 26 -14.67 34.97 -0.43
C LEU A 26 -13.63 35.62 0.48
N MET A 27 -13.50 36.93 0.50
CA MET A 27 -12.56 37.61 1.39
C MET A 27 -12.89 37.35 2.86
N PHE A 28 -14.17 37.38 3.25
CA PHE A 28 -14.62 37.03 4.60
C PHE A 28 -14.29 35.58 4.96
N LEU A 29 -14.55 34.62 4.07
CA LEU A 29 -14.21 33.22 4.26
C LEU A 29 -12.69 33.01 4.39
N TYR A 30 -11.90 33.74 3.59
CA TYR A 30 -10.44 33.71 3.67
C TYR A 30 -9.96 34.24 5.01
N MET A 31 -10.49 35.38 5.47
CA MET A 31 -10.18 35.96 6.76
C MET A 31 -10.54 35.01 7.91
N LYS A 32 -11.73 34.41 7.88
CA LYS A 32 -12.16 33.40 8.86
C LYS A 32 -11.22 32.19 8.86
N HIS A 33 -10.82 31.70 7.68
CA HIS A 33 -9.85 30.61 7.58
C HIS A 33 -8.48 31.01 8.14
N ARG A 34 -8.01 32.22 7.85
CA ARG A 34 -6.75 32.76 8.38
C ARG A 34 -6.77 32.89 9.91
N GLN A 35 -7.93 33.19 10.48
CA GLN A 35 -8.12 33.26 11.93
C GLN A 35 -8.25 31.89 12.59
N SER A 36 -8.47 30.82 11.82
CA SER A 36 -8.58 29.47 12.35
C SER A 36 -7.31 29.03 13.08
N ARG A 37 -7.49 28.24 14.13
CA ARG A 37 -6.41 27.65 14.92
C ARG A 37 -5.45 26.84 14.04
N LEU A 38 -6.00 26.05 13.11
CA LEU A 38 -5.24 25.23 12.16
C LEU A 38 -4.29 26.09 11.32
N TYR A 39 -4.77 27.21 10.78
CA TYR A 39 -3.94 28.11 9.97
C TYR A 39 -2.85 28.79 10.79
N LYS A 40 -3.17 29.25 12.01
CA LYS A 40 -2.20 29.88 12.92
C LYS A 40 -1.07 28.93 13.34
N LEU A 41 -1.40 27.69 13.72
CA LEU A 41 -0.41 26.68 14.10
C LEU A 41 0.38 26.18 12.89
N GLY A 42 -0.31 25.86 11.79
CA GLY A 42 0.33 25.44 10.55
C GLY A 42 1.33 26.46 10.03
N ASN A 43 1.04 27.77 10.15
CA ASN A 43 1.95 28.81 9.69
C ASN A 43 3.21 29.00 10.53
N LYS A 44 3.28 28.41 11.73
CA LYS A 44 4.52 28.36 12.52
C LYS A 44 5.52 27.34 11.95
N LEU A 45 5.03 26.35 11.19
CA LEU A 45 5.87 25.35 10.53
C LEU A 45 6.50 25.96 9.27
N PRO A 46 7.77 25.64 8.96
CA PRO A 46 8.42 26.16 7.76
C PRO A 46 7.82 25.50 6.50
N GLY A 47 7.74 26.24 5.40
CA GLY A 47 7.17 25.74 4.15
C GLY A 47 6.97 26.85 3.12
N PRO A 48 6.66 26.49 1.86
CA PRO A 48 6.41 27.47 0.80
C PRO A 48 5.25 28.40 1.10
N TRP A 49 5.32 29.60 0.53
CA TRP A 49 4.23 30.55 0.54
C TRP A 49 3.00 29.96 -0.17
N ALA A 50 1.82 30.14 0.41
CA ALA A 50 0.58 29.52 -0.01
C ALA A 50 -0.43 30.60 -0.42
N LEU A 51 -1.02 30.44 -1.61
CA LEU A 51 -2.05 31.33 -2.12
C LEU A 51 -3.38 31.15 -1.37
N PRO A 52 -4.20 32.21 -1.27
CA PRO A 52 -5.58 32.08 -0.77
C PRO A 52 -6.35 30.98 -1.52
N PHE A 53 -7.07 30.12 -0.79
CA PHE A 53 -7.95 29.05 -1.27
C PHE A 53 -7.35 27.93 -2.12
N ILE A 54 -6.23 28.17 -2.80
CA ILE A 54 -5.56 27.21 -3.68
C ILE A 54 -4.35 26.60 -2.94
N GLY A 55 -3.78 27.33 -1.98
CA GLY A 55 -2.60 26.91 -1.24
C GLY A 55 -1.37 26.84 -2.15
N ASN A 56 -0.68 25.71 -2.11
CA ASN A 56 0.48 25.40 -2.95
C ASN A 56 0.11 24.62 -4.21
N ALA A 57 -1.18 24.45 -4.53
CA ALA A 57 -1.60 23.60 -5.66
C ALA A 57 -1.06 24.07 -7.03
N LEU A 58 -0.78 25.37 -7.21
CA LEU A 58 -0.20 25.87 -8.46
C LEU A 58 1.20 25.31 -8.73
N SER A 59 1.95 24.95 -7.68
CA SER A 59 3.25 24.29 -7.84
C SER A 59 3.12 22.92 -8.54
N ALA A 60 1.91 22.34 -8.54
CA ALA A 60 1.61 21.05 -9.15
C ALA A 60 1.33 21.13 -10.66
N ILE A 61 1.18 22.34 -11.23
CA ILE A 61 0.89 22.54 -12.65
C ILE A 61 2.11 22.14 -13.49
N GLY A 62 1.89 21.34 -14.53
CA GLY A 62 2.95 20.87 -15.43
C GLY A 62 3.80 19.70 -14.89
N ILE A 63 3.59 19.29 -13.63
CA ILE A 63 4.34 18.17 -13.04
C ILE A 63 3.80 16.83 -13.55
N LYS A 64 4.72 16.01 -14.09
CA LYS A 64 4.50 14.57 -14.33
C LYS A 64 4.78 13.77 -13.05
N THR A 65 4.25 12.55 -12.95
CA THR A 65 4.43 11.67 -11.78
C THR A 65 5.90 11.52 -11.37
N SER A 66 6.82 11.41 -12.33
CA SER A 66 8.27 11.34 -12.10
C SER A 66 8.90 12.60 -11.49
N GLY A 67 8.27 13.78 -11.63
CA GLY A 67 8.76 15.05 -11.11
C GLY A 67 8.45 15.29 -9.62
N VAL A 68 7.55 14.50 -9.03
CA VAL A 68 7.11 14.67 -7.63
C VAL A 68 8.25 14.45 -6.64
N VAL A 69 9.03 13.38 -6.82
CA VAL A 69 10.16 13.03 -5.93
C VAL A 69 11.27 14.09 -5.96
N PRO A 70 11.79 14.53 -7.13
CA PRO A 70 12.77 15.62 -7.19
C PRO A 70 12.32 16.90 -6.48
N ILE A 71 11.04 17.26 -6.60
CA ILE A 71 10.50 18.46 -5.97
C ILE A 71 10.39 18.29 -4.46
N ALA A 72 9.96 17.12 -3.98
CA ALA A 72 9.98 16.81 -2.56
C ALA A 72 11.40 16.91 -1.97
N LEU A 73 12.41 16.40 -2.68
CA LEU A 73 13.82 16.50 -2.26
C LEU A 73 14.32 17.95 -2.26
N MET A 74 13.93 18.76 -3.24
CA MET A 74 14.25 20.19 -3.28
C MET A 74 13.68 20.93 -2.06
N TYR A 75 12.41 20.67 -1.72
CA TYR A 75 11.78 21.26 -0.54
C TYR A 75 12.44 20.79 0.76
N GLY A 76 12.83 19.52 0.84
CA GLY A 76 13.61 18.98 1.97
C GLY A 76 14.93 19.72 2.16
N LYS A 77 15.66 20.00 1.08
CA LYS A 77 16.90 20.80 1.15
C LYS A 77 16.65 22.24 1.59
N LYS A 78 15.52 22.85 1.19
CA LYS A 78 15.21 24.26 1.46
C LYS A 78 14.65 24.52 2.86
N TYR A 79 13.74 23.67 3.33
CA TYR A 79 12.98 23.89 4.58
C TYR A 79 13.38 22.93 5.71
N GLY A 80 14.24 21.94 5.42
CA GLY A 80 14.69 20.96 6.39
C GLY A 80 13.70 19.80 6.54
N HIS A 81 13.57 19.28 7.76
CA HIS A 81 12.95 17.97 8.00
C HIS A 81 11.46 17.98 8.31
N VAL A 82 10.92 19.15 8.65
CA VAL A 82 9.50 19.38 8.95
C VAL A 82 9.05 20.42 7.95
N ILE A 83 8.09 20.10 7.08
CA ILE A 83 7.68 21.00 6.01
C ILE A 83 6.16 21.09 5.98
N ARG A 84 5.62 22.30 5.97
CA ARG A 84 4.19 22.54 5.75
C ARG A 84 3.91 22.64 4.25
N GLY A 85 2.79 22.09 3.82
CA GLY A 85 2.18 22.35 2.52
C GLY A 85 0.69 22.60 2.69
N TRP A 86 0.15 23.52 1.93
CA TRP A 86 -1.30 23.77 1.87
C TRP A 86 -1.84 23.25 0.55
N LEU A 87 -2.90 22.46 0.59
CA LEU A 87 -3.66 22.11 -0.60
C LEU A 87 -5.10 22.57 -0.40
N GLY A 88 -5.42 23.71 -1.01
CA GLY A 88 -6.57 24.50 -0.62
C GLY A 88 -6.52 24.90 0.87
N THR A 89 -7.54 24.51 1.64
CA THR A 89 -7.63 24.75 3.09
C THR A 89 -7.07 23.60 3.94
N ARG A 90 -6.59 22.51 3.32
CA ARG A 90 -6.04 21.36 4.02
C ARG A 90 -4.55 21.54 4.27
N LEU A 91 -4.12 21.30 5.50
CA LEU A 91 -2.73 21.36 5.93
C LEU A 91 -2.07 19.98 5.81
N PHE A 92 -1.00 19.91 5.05
CA PHE A 92 -0.09 18.78 4.94
C PHE A 92 1.20 19.10 5.68
N ILE A 93 1.69 18.14 6.45
CA ILE A 93 2.92 18.27 7.23
C ILE A 93 3.81 17.10 6.85
N PHE A 94 4.91 17.37 6.18
CA PHE A 94 5.87 16.37 5.76
C PHE A 94 6.92 16.20 6.85
N LEU A 95 7.10 14.97 7.33
CA LEU A 95 8.08 14.58 8.33
C LEU A 95 9.11 13.62 7.73
N THR A 96 10.38 13.85 8.06
CA THR A 96 11.51 13.08 7.52
C THR A 96 12.53 12.64 8.57
N ARG A 97 12.29 12.94 9.85
CA ARG A 97 13.13 12.52 10.99
C ARG A 97 12.46 11.34 11.69
N ALA A 98 13.20 10.27 11.95
CA ALA A 98 12.68 9.06 12.59
C ALA A 98 12.05 9.34 13.96
N GLU A 99 12.69 10.17 14.79
CA GLU A 99 12.21 10.57 16.12
C GLU A 99 10.83 11.27 16.12
N ASP A 100 10.57 12.10 15.10
CA ASP A 100 9.29 12.81 14.98
C ASP A 100 8.21 11.87 14.41
N VAL A 101 8.61 10.94 13.54
CA VAL A 101 7.74 9.93 12.93
C VAL A 101 7.30 8.90 13.96
N GLU A 102 8.19 8.51 14.87
CA GLU A 102 7.91 7.61 15.98
C GLU A 102 6.72 8.11 16.80
N ALA A 103 6.67 9.40 17.15
CA ALA A 103 5.57 10.00 17.91
C ALA A 103 4.19 9.85 17.24
N ILE A 104 4.16 9.66 15.91
CA ILE A 104 2.93 9.46 15.13
C ILE A 104 2.63 7.96 14.95
N LEU A 105 3.63 7.16 14.58
CA LEU A 105 3.43 5.76 14.23
C LEU A 105 3.34 4.83 15.45
N SER A 106 3.90 5.19 16.60
CA SER A 106 3.74 4.43 17.84
C SER A 106 2.40 4.68 18.54
N SER A 107 1.66 5.71 18.13
CA SER A 107 0.37 6.08 18.71
C SER A 107 -0.76 5.16 18.22
N GLN A 108 -1.53 4.61 19.16
CA GLN A 108 -2.75 3.86 18.88
C GLN A 108 -3.94 4.76 18.49
N GLU A 109 -3.80 6.08 18.62
CA GLU A 109 -4.85 7.05 18.29
C GLU A 109 -4.74 7.53 16.83
N HIS A 110 -3.52 7.69 16.32
CA HIS A 110 -3.23 8.20 14.97
C HIS A 110 -3.11 7.08 13.91
N ILE A 111 -3.97 6.07 14.04
CA ILE A 111 -4.02 4.92 13.12
C ILE A 111 -4.70 5.24 11.79
N ASP A 112 -5.61 6.21 11.79
CA ASP A 112 -6.45 6.51 10.63
C ASP A 112 -5.62 7.11 9.49
N LYS A 113 -5.85 6.58 8.29
CA LYS A 113 -5.25 7.12 7.07
C LYS A 113 -5.80 8.50 6.76
N SER A 114 -5.02 9.30 6.04
CA SER A 114 -5.48 10.60 5.60
C SER A 114 -6.55 10.50 4.51
N SER A 115 -7.29 11.59 4.28
CA SER A 115 -8.34 11.67 3.25
C SER A 115 -7.86 11.40 1.82
N GLU A 116 -6.56 11.40 1.59
CA GLU A 116 -5.94 11.07 0.30
C GLU A 116 -6.17 9.61 -0.10
N TYR A 117 -6.44 8.74 0.88
CA TYR A 117 -6.79 7.34 0.67
C TYR A 117 -8.23 7.18 0.16
N ASP A 118 -9.09 8.20 0.30
CA ASP A 118 -10.47 8.15 -0.23
C ASP A 118 -10.51 7.97 -1.75
N LEU A 119 -9.46 8.39 -2.46
CA LEU A 119 -9.34 8.20 -3.91
C LEU A 119 -9.29 6.72 -4.31
N PHE A 120 -8.86 5.84 -3.40
CA PHE A 120 -8.86 4.40 -3.60
C PHE A 120 -10.23 3.74 -3.34
N LYS A 121 -11.23 4.44 -2.77
CA LYS A 121 -12.54 3.85 -2.42
C LYS A 121 -13.26 3.23 -3.62
N HIS A 122 -13.15 3.83 -4.81
CA HIS A 122 -13.75 3.28 -6.03
C HIS A 122 -13.09 1.96 -6.49
N TRP A 123 -11.86 1.70 -6.04
CA TRP A 123 -11.11 0.49 -6.34
C TRP A 123 -11.23 -0.55 -5.23
N LEU A 124 -10.83 -0.20 -4.01
CA LEU A 124 -10.67 -1.10 -2.87
C LEU A 124 -11.87 -1.12 -1.90
N GLY A 125 -12.84 -0.21 -2.09
CA GLY A 125 -14.00 -0.09 -1.22
C GLY A 125 -13.61 0.24 0.23
N GLY A 126 -14.23 -0.44 1.19
CA GLY A 126 -13.98 -0.30 2.61
C GLY A 126 -12.95 -1.30 3.18
N GLY A 127 -12.02 -1.78 2.36
CA GLY A 127 -11.02 -2.77 2.78
C GLY A 127 -10.01 -2.24 3.80
N ILE A 128 -9.21 -3.14 4.38
CA ILE A 128 -8.32 -2.89 5.53
C ILE A 128 -7.32 -1.73 5.34
N LEU A 129 -6.96 -1.39 4.09
CA LEU A 129 -6.06 -0.28 3.81
C LEU A 129 -6.72 1.10 4.04
N ILE A 130 -8.04 1.18 3.86
CA ILE A 130 -8.81 2.44 3.87
C ILE A 130 -9.78 2.52 5.06
N SER A 131 -10.17 1.37 5.64
CA SER A 131 -11.05 1.35 6.81
C SER A 131 -10.42 2.09 8.00
N GLN A 132 -11.28 2.60 8.87
CA GLN A 132 -10.93 3.45 10.01
C GLN A 132 -11.61 2.95 11.29
N GLY A 133 -11.06 3.32 12.45
CA GLY A 133 -11.66 3.04 13.76
C GLY A 133 -12.02 1.57 14.01
N GLU A 134 -13.22 1.32 14.52
CA GLU A 134 -13.68 -0.02 14.92
C GLU A 134 -13.78 -1.02 13.77
N LYS A 135 -14.16 -0.56 12.57
CA LYS A 135 -14.18 -1.43 11.38
C LYS A 135 -12.77 -1.93 11.07
N TRP A 136 -11.78 -1.04 11.09
CA TRP A 136 -10.39 -1.43 10.87
C TRP A 136 -9.91 -2.44 11.92
N ARG A 137 -10.20 -2.21 13.21
CA ARG A 137 -9.82 -3.14 14.28
C ARG A 137 -10.43 -4.52 14.09
N THR A 138 -11.72 -4.57 13.73
CA THR A 138 -12.45 -5.82 13.48
C THR A 138 -11.87 -6.57 12.28
N ASP A 139 -11.68 -5.88 11.15
CA ASP A 139 -11.12 -6.46 9.93
C ASP A 139 -9.67 -6.93 10.17
N ARG A 140 -8.83 -6.16 10.88
CA ARG A 140 -7.43 -6.50 11.21
C ARG A 140 -7.37 -7.74 12.10
N LYS A 141 -8.18 -7.81 13.16
CA LYS A 141 -8.23 -8.98 14.06
C LYS A 141 -8.62 -10.26 13.32
N MET A 142 -9.50 -10.15 12.33
CA MET A 142 -9.94 -11.28 11.51
C MET A 142 -8.85 -11.76 10.53
N ILE A 143 -8.15 -10.82 9.89
CA ILE A 143 -7.22 -11.11 8.80
C ILE A 143 -5.82 -11.49 9.32
N ALA A 144 -5.38 -10.87 10.42
CA ALA A 144 -4.06 -11.05 11.03
C ALA A 144 -3.59 -12.52 11.13
N PRO A 145 -4.41 -13.48 11.63
CA PRO A 145 -3.96 -14.88 11.80
C PRO A 145 -3.58 -15.59 10.48
N THR A 146 -4.08 -15.11 9.34
CA THR A 146 -3.82 -15.71 8.01
C THR A 146 -2.39 -15.47 7.52
N PHE A 147 -1.66 -14.55 8.16
CA PHE A 147 -0.27 -14.23 7.85
C PHE A 147 0.71 -14.71 8.93
N HIS A 148 0.25 -15.56 9.86
CA HIS A 148 1.13 -16.13 10.87
C HIS A 148 2.16 -17.08 10.24
N ILE A 149 3.37 -17.15 10.81
CA ILE A 149 4.49 -17.97 10.33
C ILE A 149 4.15 -19.42 9.93
N ASN A 150 3.28 -20.13 10.66
CA ASN A 150 2.89 -21.50 10.30
C ASN A 150 2.04 -21.55 9.02
N VAL A 151 1.26 -20.49 8.75
CA VAL A 151 0.55 -20.34 7.48
C VAL A 151 1.57 -20.05 6.37
N LEU A 152 2.50 -19.12 6.60
CA LEU A 152 3.53 -18.74 5.62
C LEU A 152 4.46 -19.91 5.24
N LYS A 153 4.81 -20.79 6.18
CA LYS A 153 5.63 -21.99 5.94
C LYS A 153 5.07 -22.89 4.84
N SER A 154 3.74 -22.96 4.68
CA SER A 154 3.14 -23.78 3.62
C SER A 154 3.17 -23.15 2.24
N PHE A 155 3.49 -21.86 2.14
CA PHE A 155 3.60 -21.17 0.85
C PHE A 155 4.90 -21.54 0.14
N MET A 156 5.87 -22.14 0.85
CA MET A 156 7.18 -22.53 0.30
C MET A 156 7.09 -23.39 -0.98
N PRO A 157 6.25 -24.44 -1.08
CA PRO A 157 6.13 -25.21 -2.33
C PRO A 157 5.66 -24.34 -3.51
N VAL A 158 4.74 -23.41 -3.27
CA VAL A 158 4.24 -22.49 -4.30
C VAL A 158 5.34 -21.51 -4.71
N PHE A 159 6.06 -20.91 -3.75
CA PHE A 159 7.19 -20.03 -4.05
C PHE A 159 8.26 -20.74 -4.90
N ASN A 160 8.62 -21.98 -4.56
CA ASN A 160 9.58 -22.75 -5.33
C ASN A 160 9.08 -23.04 -6.76
N ALA A 161 7.83 -23.48 -6.89
CA ALA A 161 7.24 -23.79 -8.20
C ALA A 161 7.22 -22.54 -9.11
N LYS A 162 6.68 -21.42 -8.61
CA LYS A 162 6.60 -20.18 -9.40
C LYS A 162 7.97 -19.54 -9.66
N SER A 163 8.93 -19.71 -8.77
CA SER A 163 10.30 -19.25 -9.00
C SER A 163 10.98 -20.05 -10.12
N LYS A 164 10.74 -21.37 -10.22
CA LYS A 164 11.19 -22.17 -11.36
C LYS A 164 10.52 -21.74 -12.66
N ASP A 165 9.20 -21.55 -12.66
CA ASP A 165 8.47 -21.06 -13.83
C ASP A 165 9.04 -19.72 -14.33
N LEU A 166 9.37 -18.81 -13.39
CA LEU A 166 10.01 -17.53 -13.72
C LEU A 166 11.40 -17.74 -14.33
N VAL A 167 12.26 -18.57 -13.73
CA VAL A 167 13.59 -18.88 -14.28
C VAL A 167 13.47 -19.45 -15.69
N ASP A 168 12.50 -20.32 -15.95
CA ASP A 168 12.25 -20.88 -17.28
C ASP A 168 11.82 -19.82 -18.29
N GLN A 169 11.01 -18.84 -17.88
CA GLN A 169 10.64 -17.69 -18.73
C GLN A 169 11.87 -16.82 -19.06
N LEU A 170 12.75 -16.59 -18.08
CA LEU A 170 13.94 -15.74 -18.24
C LEU A 170 15.02 -16.35 -19.14
N LYS A 171 15.00 -17.67 -19.39
CA LYS A 171 15.95 -18.32 -20.32
C LYS A 171 15.89 -17.75 -21.73
N CYS A 172 14.71 -17.29 -22.18
CA CYS A 172 14.53 -16.68 -23.51
C CYS A 172 15.13 -15.26 -23.63
N GLU A 173 15.47 -14.64 -22.50
CA GLU A 173 16.02 -13.29 -22.43
C GLU A 173 17.56 -13.26 -22.30
N VAL A 174 18.20 -14.43 -22.24
CA VAL A 174 19.66 -14.53 -22.17
C VAL A 174 20.29 -13.84 -23.39
N GLY A 175 21.22 -12.92 -23.12
CA GLY A 175 21.90 -12.12 -24.14
C GLY A 175 21.15 -10.86 -24.59
N LYS A 176 19.99 -10.56 -24.02
CA LYS A 176 19.19 -9.36 -24.34
C LYS A 176 19.07 -8.44 -23.13
N THR A 177 18.82 -7.15 -23.40
CA THR A 177 18.36 -6.20 -22.37
C THR A 177 16.83 -6.21 -22.35
N PHE A 178 16.24 -6.38 -21.17
CA PHE A 178 14.79 -6.45 -20.98
C PHE A 178 14.41 -5.85 -19.62
N ASP A 179 13.11 -5.58 -19.43
CA ASP A 179 12.56 -5.11 -18.15
C ASP A 179 12.08 -6.31 -17.30
N ILE A 180 12.75 -6.55 -16.18
CA ILE A 180 12.40 -7.64 -15.26
C ILE A 180 11.07 -7.40 -14.54
N HIS A 181 10.60 -6.15 -14.48
CA HIS A 181 9.40 -5.78 -13.74
C HIS A 181 8.14 -6.42 -14.32
N ASP A 182 8.07 -6.58 -15.64
CA ASP A 182 6.94 -7.22 -16.32
C ASP A 182 6.80 -8.70 -15.89
N ASN A 183 7.91 -9.43 -15.88
CA ASN A 183 7.95 -10.84 -15.44
C ASN A 183 7.67 -10.97 -13.94
N MET A 184 8.24 -10.09 -13.11
CA MET A 184 8.04 -10.12 -11.66
C MET A 184 6.60 -9.77 -11.29
N SER A 185 5.97 -8.85 -12.01
CA SER A 185 4.57 -8.46 -11.79
C SER A 185 3.62 -9.63 -12.04
N GLY A 186 3.76 -10.31 -13.19
CA GLY A 186 2.96 -11.49 -13.50
C GLY A 186 3.19 -12.64 -12.50
N THR A 187 4.45 -12.91 -12.16
CA THR A 187 4.81 -13.96 -11.19
C THR A 187 4.25 -13.67 -9.80
N SER A 188 4.33 -12.43 -9.32
CA SER A 188 3.84 -12.04 -8.00
C SER A 188 2.31 -12.19 -7.89
N VAL A 189 1.56 -11.83 -8.94
CA VAL A 189 0.10 -12.07 -8.99
C VAL A 189 -0.21 -13.56 -8.90
N ASN A 190 0.51 -14.41 -9.65
CA ASN A 190 0.29 -15.85 -9.66
C ASN A 190 0.60 -16.48 -8.29
N ILE A 191 1.70 -16.06 -7.65
CA ILE A 191 2.04 -16.47 -6.29
C ILE A 191 0.90 -16.10 -5.32
N LEU A 192 0.41 -14.86 -5.36
CA LEU A 192 -0.64 -14.38 -4.48
C LEU A 192 -1.98 -15.12 -4.68
N LEU A 193 -2.34 -15.41 -5.93
CA LEU A 193 -3.55 -16.16 -6.27
C LEU A 193 -3.51 -17.59 -5.73
N GLU A 194 -2.37 -18.26 -5.83
CA GLU A 194 -2.24 -19.66 -5.40
C GLU A 194 -2.06 -19.79 -3.88
N THR A 195 -1.37 -18.83 -3.24
CA THR A 195 -1.14 -18.83 -1.78
C THR A 195 -2.33 -18.29 -1.00
N VAL A 196 -2.58 -16.97 -1.09
CA VAL A 196 -3.53 -16.27 -0.23
C VAL A 196 -4.97 -16.46 -0.69
N MET A 197 -5.20 -16.49 -2.01
CA MET A 197 -6.55 -16.71 -2.56
C MET A 197 -6.91 -18.20 -2.67
N GLY A 198 -5.91 -19.08 -2.66
CA GLY A 198 -6.11 -20.54 -2.72
C GLY A 198 -6.69 -21.03 -4.05
N ILE A 199 -6.36 -20.39 -5.16
CA ILE A 199 -6.83 -20.74 -6.50
C ILE A 199 -5.65 -21.13 -7.38
N ASN A 200 -5.62 -22.39 -7.80
CA ASN A 200 -4.64 -22.85 -8.77
C ASN A 200 -5.12 -22.54 -10.20
N ARG A 201 -4.56 -21.50 -10.81
CA ARG A 201 -4.78 -21.19 -12.23
C ARG A 201 -3.62 -21.76 -13.05
N LYS A 202 -3.82 -22.93 -13.66
CA LYS A 202 -2.87 -23.50 -14.62
C LYS A 202 -2.93 -22.88 -16.02
N THR A 203 -3.94 -22.07 -16.34
CA THR A 203 -4.34 -21.93 -17.75
C THR A 203 -4.31 -20.56 -18.41
N GLU A 204 -3.97 -19.43 -17.75
CA GLU A 204 -3.91 -18.13 -18.45
C GLU A 204 -2.86 -17.17 -17.87
N ALA A 205 -1.58 -17.35 -18.24
CA ALA A 205 -0.50 -16.43 -17.89
C ALA A 205 -0.79 -14.96 -18.30
N LYS A 206 -1.59 -14.75 -19.37
CA LYS A 206 -2.03 -13.42 -19.81
C LYS A 206 -2.90 -12.69 -18.79
N SER A 207 -3.78 -13.40 -18.08
CA SER A 207 -4.74 -12.78 -17.15
C SER A 207 -4.06 -12.11 -15.94
N GLY A 208 -3.00 -12.70 -15.40
CA GLY A 208 -2.26 -12.15 -14.25
C GLY A 208 -1.43 -10.91 -14.61
N TYR A 209 -0.75 -10.96 -15.76
CA TYR A 209 -0.02 -9.81 -16.29
C TYR A 209 -0.94 -8.64 -16.63
N ASP A 210 -2.05 -8.90 -17.33
CA ASP A 210 -3.04 -7.86 -17.67
C ASP A 210 -3.62 -7.18 -16.42
N TYR A 211 -3.84 -7.95 -15.36
CA TYR A 211 -4.23 -7.43 -14.06
C TYR A 211 -3.15 -6.52 -13.47
N ALA A 212 -1.89 -6.98 -13.39
CA ALA A 212 -0.80 -6.18 -12.83
C ALA A 212 -0.60 -4.87 -13.61
N MET A 213 -0.63 -4.93 -14.95
CA MET A 213 -0.54 -3.73 -15.79
C MET A 213 -1.73 -2.79 -15.59
N ALA A 214 -2.93 -3.33 -15.34
CA ALA A 214 -4.09 -2.51 -15.02
C ALA A 214 -3.92 -1.81 -13.66
N VAL A 215 -3.37 -2.51 -12.66
CA VAL A 215 -3.03 -1.99 -11.33
C VAL A 215 -2.01 -0.85 -11.40
N MET A 216 -0.90 -1.03 -12.13
CA MET A 216 0.10 0.03 -12.29
C MET A 216 -0.48 1.29 -12.93
N LYS A 217 -1.27 1.14 -14.00
CA LYS A 217 -1.93 2.26 -14.69
C LYS A 217 -2.97 2.94 -13.79
N MET A 218 -3.68 2.17 -12.97
CA MET A 218 -4.63 2.70 -11.99
C MET A 218 -3.90 3.51 -10.91
N CYS A 219 -2.76 3.02 -10.42
CA CYS A 219 -1.91 3.74 -9.48
C CYS A 219 -1.44 5.07 -10.07
N ASP A 220 -0.98 5.13 -11.32
CA ASP A 220 -0.59 6.39 -11.95
C ASP A 220 -1.75 7.41 -11.99
N ILE A 221 -2.98 6.97 -12.32
CA ILE A 221 -4.15 7.85 -12.28
C ILE A 221 -4.37 8.39 -10.85
N ILE A 222 -4.32 7.54 -9.83
CA ILE A 222 -4.52 7.97 -8.43
C ILE A 222 -3.42 8.94 -7.98
N HIS A 223 -2.16 8.66 -8.29
CA HIS A 223 -1.05 9.56 -7.98
C HIS A 223 -1.25 10.93 -8.64
N GLN A 224 -1.65 10.97 -9.92
CA GLN A 224 -1.99 12.22 -10.60
C GLN A 224 -3.12 12.97 -9.89
N ARG A 225 -4.12 12.26 -9.37
CA ARG A 225 -5.21 12.84 -8.58
C ARG A 225 -4.73 13.37 -7.22
N HIS A 226 -3.67 12.84 -6.61
CA HIS A 226 -3.17 13.37 -5.33
C HIS A 226 -2.66 14.81 -5.45
N TYR A 227 -1.94 15.15 -6.52
CA TYR A 227 -1.30 16.46 -6.63
C TYR A 227 -2.02 17.43 -7.59
N LYS A 228 -2.79 16.96 -8.59
CA LYS A 228 -3.54 17.83 -9.51
C LYS A 228 -4.90 18.20 -8.93
N LEU A 229 -5.06 19.45 -8.49
CA LEU A 229 -6.26 19.93 -7.81
C LEU A 229 -7.55 19.70 -8.61
N TRP A 230 -7.52 19.93 -9.94
CA TRP A 230 -8.69 19.76 -10.82
C TRP A 230 -9.09 18.29 -11.05
N LEU A 231 -8.24 17.32 -10.69
CA LEU A 231 -8.58 15.89 -10.75
C LEU A 231 -9.02 15.32 -9.39
N ARG A 232 -8.94 16.11 -8.31
CA ARG A 232 -9.31 15.66 -6.96
C ARG A 232 -10.81 15.56 -6.78
N LEU A 233 -11.56 16.55 -7.27
CA LEU A 233 -13.02 16.54 -7.17
C LEU A 233 -13.60 15.52 -8.15
N ASP A 234 -14.46 14.62 -7.64
CA ASP A 234 -15.08 13.59 -8.48
C ASP A 234 -15.92 14.19 -9.61
N LEU A 235 -16.57 15.34 -9.37
CA LEU A 235 -17.37 16.04 -10.38
C LEU A 235 -16.51 16.46 -11.58
N THR A 236 -15.37 17.11 -11.35
CA THR A 236 -14.49 17.57 -12.44
C THR A 236 -13.76 16.39 -13.08
N PHE A 237 -13.38 15.39 -12.28
CA PHE A 237 -12.69 14.21 -12.77
C PHE A 237 -13.53 13.41 -13.78
N LYS A 238 -14.84 13.28 -13.56
CA LYS A 238 -15.78 12.57 -14.47
C LYS A 238 -15.77 13.09 -15.92
N PHE A 239 -15.45 14.36 -16.12
CA PHE A 239 -15.38 14.97 -17.45
C PHE A 239 -14.03 14.77 -18.16
N THR A 240 -13.08 14.08 -17.54
CA THR A 240 -11.74 13.87 -18.11
C THR A 240 -11.62 12.54 -18.84
N THR A 241 -10.68 12.45 -19.79
CA THR A 241 -10.33 11.18 -20.45
C THR A 241 -9.75 10.16 -19.47
N LEU A 242 -9.12 10.63 -18.38
CA LEU A 242 -8.60 9.77 -17.31
C LEU A 242 -9.71 9.03 -16.57
N PHE A 243 -10.91 9.59 -16.45
CA PHE A 243 -12.05 8.88 -15.84
C PHE A 243 -12.49 7.69 -16.68
N LYS A 244 -12.56 7.83 -18.01
CA LYS A 244 -12.88 6.71 -18.93
C LYS A 244 -11.84 5.59 -18.79
N LYS A 245 -10.56 5.96 -18.80
CA LYS A 245 -9.45 5.02 -18.59
C LYS A 245 -9.51 4.35 -17.21
N GLN A 246 -9.84 5.11 -16.16
CA GLN A 246 -10.04 4.56 -14.81
C GLN A 246 -11.13 3.49 -14.81
N PHE A 247 -12.26 3.75 -15.47
CA PHE A 247 -13.37 2.81 -15.55
C PHE A 247 -12.99 1.51 -16.26
N GLU A 248 -12.29 1.60 -17.40
CA GLU A 248 -11.79 0.43 -18.14
C GLU A 248 -10.82 -0.41 -17.29
N LEU A 249 -9.85 0.23 -16.62
CA LEU A 249 -8.88 -0.44 -15.76
C LEU A 249 -9.57 -1.13 -14.57
N LEU A 250 -10.54 -0.44 -13.94
CA LEU A 250 -11.32 -1.01 -12.85
C LEU A 250 -12.16 -2.22 -13.29
N ASN A 251 -12.66 -2.24 -14.53
CA ASN A 251 -13.36 -3.41 -15.06
C ASN A 251 -12.45 -4.63 -15.16
N THR A 252 -11.19 -4.46 -15.62
CA THR A 252 -10.19 -5.53 -15.64
C THR A 252 -9.87 -6.01 -14.21
N ILE A 253 -9.57 -5.07 -13.31
CA ILE A 253 -9.21 -5.38 -11.91
C ILE A 253 -10.35 -6.10 -11.20
N HIS A 254 -11.57 -5.52 -11.21
CA HIS A 254 -12.73 -6.12 -10.56
C HIS A 254 -13.21 -7.37 -11.29
N GLY A 255 -12.91 -7.52 -12.58
CA GLY A 255 -13.18 -8.74 -13.35
C GLY A 255 -12.43 -9.93 -12.76
N LEU A 256 -11.11 -9.78 -12.55
CA LEU A 256 -10.30 -10.82 -11.93
C LEU A 256 -10.78 -11.14 -10.52
N THR A 257 -11.01 -10.13 -9.67
CA THR A 257 -11.38 -10.38 -8.26
C THR A 257 -12.74 -11.02 -8.12
N LYS A 258 -13.72 -10.69 -8.98
CA LYS A 258 -15.01 -11.39 -9.05
C LYS A 258 -14.85 -12.85 -9.45
N GLN A 259 -14.00 -13.15 -10.43
CA GLN A 259 -13.74 -14.53 -10.85
C GLN A 259 -13.10 -15.35 -9.73
N VAL A 260 -12.13 -14.76 -9.01
CA VAL A 260 -11.48 -15.37 -7.85
C VAL A 260 -12.50 -15.70 -6.76
N ILE A 261 -13.31 -14.72 -6.36
CA ILE A 261 -14.33 -14.91 -5.31
C ILE A 261 -15.33 -15.99 -5.74
N LYS A 262 -15.81 -15.95 -6.99
CA LYS A 262 -16.76 -16.94 -7.52
C LYS A 262 -16.19 -18.35 -7.47
N ALA A 263 -15.01 -18.57 -8.04
CA ALA A 263 -14.36 -19.88 -8.09
C ALA A 263 -14.10 -20.42 -6.67
N LYS A 264 -13.64 -19.56 -5.75
CA LYS A 264 -13.40 -19.98 -4.36
C LYS A 264 -14.69 -20.31 -3.62
N LYS A 265 -15.77 -19.54 -3.83
CA LYS A 265 -17.10 -19.81 -3.24
C LYS A 265 -17.66 -21.14 -3.73
N GLU A 266 -17.49 -21.47 -5.01
CA GLU A 266 -17.88 -22.78 -5.57
C GLU A 266 -17.11 -23.93 -4.91
N ILE A 267 -15.78 -23.82 -4.79
CA ILE A 267 -14.93 -24.82 -4.11
C ILE A 267 -15.33 -24.97 -2.64
N TYR A 268 -15.58 -23.85 -1.94
CA TYR A 268 -16.00 -23.87 -0.55
C TYR A 268 -17.34 -24.59 -0.36
N LEU A 269 -18.33 -24.29 -1.22
CA LEU A 269 -19.64 -24.93 -1.17
C LEU A 269 -19.58 -26.42 -1.52
N SER A 270 -18.78 -26.83 -2.50
CA SER A 270 -18.58 -28.26 -2.82
C SER A 270 -17.96 -29.01 -1.64
N ASN A 271 -16.96 -28.41 -0.99
CA ASN A 271 -16.30 -29.00 0.17
C ASN A 271 -17.26 -29.12 1.37
N LYS A 272 -18.19 -28.18 1.53
CA LYS A 272 -19.22 -28.23 2.58
C LYS A 272 -20.31 -29.27 2.27
N ALA A 273 -20.67 -29.47 1.00
CA ALA A 273 -21.74 -30.37 0.58
C ALA A 273 -21.35 -31.85 0.59
N SER A 274 -20.07 -32.18 0.45
CA SER A 274 -19.64 -33.58 0.36
C SER A 274 -19.44 -34.29 1.70
N ASP A 275 -19.61 -33.63 2.87
CA ASP A 275 -19.18 -34.05 4.24
C ASP A 275 -17.71 -34.55 4.35
N THR A 276 -17.06 -34.64 3.21
CA THR A 276 -15.65 -34.78 2.98
C THR A 276 -15.13 -33.37 3.16
N ILE A 277 -14.70 -33.04 4.37
CA ILE A 277 -13.87 -31.87 4.63
C ILE A 277 -12.55 -32.05 3.86
N LEU A 278 -12.61 -31.92 2.53
CA LEU A 278 -11.51 -31.51 1.70
C LEU A 278 -11.44 -29.98 1.79
N ILE A 279 -11.28 -29.45 3.02
CA ILE A 279 -10.38 -28.30 3.17
C ILE A 279 -9.16 -28.71 2.36
N PRO A 280 -8.68 -27.91 1.37
CA PRO A 280 -7.45 -28.29 0.68
C PRO A 280 -6.48 -28.64 1.78
N LYS A 281 -6.12 -29.94 1.89
CA LYS A 281 -5.32 -30.43 3.01
C LYS A 281 -4.10 -29.56 2.95
N PHE A 282 -4.01 -28.63 3.88
CA PHE A 282 -2.85 -27.80 4.08
C PHE A 282 -1.83 -28.79 4.63
N ASN A 283 -1.14 -29.47 3.70
CA ASN A 283 -0.52 -30.79 3.86
C ASN A 283 -0.43 -31.26 5.32
N GLU A 284 -1.47 -31.93 5.83
CA GLU A 284 -1.42 -32.57 7.16
C GLU A 284 -0.25 -33.58 7.25
N ARG A 285 0.28 -34.02 6.10
CA ARG A 285 1.49 -34.85 6.01
C ARG A 285 2.79 -34.12 6.38
N LEU A 286 2.84 -32.79 6.38
CA LEU A 286 4.02 -32.02 6.80
C LEU A 286 3.99 -31.62 8.28
N ILE A 287 2.82 -31.66 8.92
CA ILE A 287 2.68 -31.32 10.36
C ILE A 287 2.94 -32.55 11.23
N LYS A 288 2.64 -33.76 10.75
CA LYS A 288 2.80 -35.01 11.53
C LYS A 288 4.18 -35.67 11.46
N SER A 289 5.16 -35.12 10.75
CA SER A 289 6.47 -35.78 10.58
C SER A 289 7.60 -35.29 11.51
N ASN A 290 7.36 -34.32 12.40
CA ASN A 290 8.38 -33.87 13.36
C ASN A 290 7.89 -33.91 14.82
N ASP A 291 7.30 -35.02 15.25
CA ASP A 291 7.05 -35.32 16.68
C ASP A 291 8.32 -35.75 17.44
N HIS A 292 9.49 -35.30 16.99
CA HIS A 292 10.65 -35.19 17.86
C HIS A 292 10.65 -33.79 18.46
N LYS A 293 10.27 -33.70 19.74
CA LYS A 293 10.57 -32.56 20.61
C LYS A 293 12.09 -32.37 20.66
N GLN A 294 12.65 -31.72 19.66
CA GLN A 294 13.86 -30.94 19.85
C GLN A 294 13.44 -29.61 20.47
N PRO A 295 14.19 -29.07 21.43
CA PRO A 295 13.91 -27.74 21.95
C PRO A 295 13.96 -26.78 20.77
N GLU A 296 12.87 -26.04 20.53
CA GLU A 296 12.87 -24.93 19.58
C GLU A 296 13.86 -23.88 20.09
N GLU A 297 15.12 -23.99 19.69
CA GLU A 297 15.99 -22.83 19.68
C GLU A 297 15.29 -21.77 18.83
N LYS A 298 15.00 -20.63 19.44
CA LYS A 298 14.49 -19.45 18.73
C LYS A 298 15.54 -19.01 17.71
N THR A 299 15.50 -19.59 16.51
CA THR A 299 16.37 -19.20 15.41
C THR A 299 15.87 -17.87 14.85
N ALA A 300 16.40 -16.78 15.40
CA ALA A 300 16.10 -15.43 14.98
C ALA A 300 16.76 -15.12 13.62
N THR A 301 16.01 -14.51 12.71
CA THR A 301 16.58 -13.83 11.52
C THR A 301 17.32 -12.56 11.95
N TYR A 302 18.13 -11.99 11.06
CA TYR A 302 18.78 -10.70 11.35
C TYR A 302 17.74 -9.60 11.60
N SER A 303 16.62 -9.64 10.87
CA SER A 303 15.48 -8.77 11.11
C SER A 303 14.84 -9.00 12.49
N ASP A 304 14.67 -10.25 12.93
CA ASP A 304 14.06 -10.54 14.25
C ASP A 304 14.90 -9.98 15.40
N ASP A 305 16.22 -10.03 15.29
CA ASP A 305 17.12 -9.46 16.31
C ASP A 305 17.04 -7.92 16.36
N ILE A 306 16.91 -7.26 15.21
CA ILE A 306 16.79 -5.79 15.12
C ILE A 306 15.41 -5.30 15.55
N PHE A 307 14.36 -5.98 15.10
CA PHE A 307 12.97 -5.57 15.31
C PHE A 307 12.35 -6.16 16.57
N LYS A 308 13.11 -6.89 17.40
CA LYS A 308 12.67 -7.49 18.67
C LYS A 308 11.92 -6.53 19.60
N HIS A 309 12.24 -5.24 19.54
CA HIS A 309 11.62 -4.18 20.35
C HIS A 309 10.47 -3.44 19.64
N PHE A 310 10.27 -3.67 18.34
CA PHE A 310 9.23 -3.10 17.50
C PHE A 310 8.19 -4.18 17.16
N LYS A 311 7.45 -4.63 18.19
CA LYS A 311 6.41 -5.66 18.03
C LYS A 311 5.27 -5.14 17.15
N ASP A 312 4.93 -5.86 16.09
CA ASP A 312 3.72 -5.64 15.30
C ASP A 312 2.49 -6.13 16.10
N ASP A 313 1.30 -5.64 15.77
CA ASP A 313 0.04 -6.12 16.37
C ASP A 313 -0.18 -7.64 16.13
N LEU A 314 0.44 -8.19 15.08
CA LEU A 314 0.48 -9.61 14.75
C LEU A 314 1.28 -10.44 15.77
N ASP A 315 2.30 -9.85 16.41
CA ASP A 315 3.20 -10.52 17.35
C ASP A 315 2.57 -10.71 18.73
N PHE A 316 1.48 -9.99 19.04
CA PHE A 316 0.74 -10.16 20.30
C PHE A 316 -0.12 -11.43 20.32
N ASN A 317 -0.45 -11.98 19.15
CA ASN A 317 -1.21 -13.24 19.05
C ASN A 317 -0.35 -14.47 19.35
N ASP A 318 0.96 -14.30 19.57
CA ASP A 318 1.95 -15.38 19.65
C ASP A 318 2.02 -16.04 21.06
N GLU A 319 1.50 -15.40 22.11
CA GLU A 319 1.72 -15.90 23.48
C GLU A 319 0.52 -16.59 24.15
N ASN A 320 -0.73 -16.39 23.68
CA ASN A 320 -1.92 -16.88 24.42
C ASN A 320 -3.04 -17.53 23.58
N ASP A 321 -2.94 -17.61 22.26
CA ASP A 321 -3.98 -18.23 21.42
C ASP A 321 -3.54 -19.64 20.94
N ILE A 322 -3.11 -20.47 21.90
CA ILE A 322 -2.94 -21.92 21.70
C ILE A 322 -4.32 -22.57 21.75
N GLY A 323 -5.16 -22.24 20.77
CA GLY A 323 -6.34 -23.02 20.44
C GLY A 323 -6.08 -23.75 19.13
N GLU A 324 -6.42 -25.05 19.08
CA GLU A 324 -6.41 -25.91 17.88
C GLU A 324 -7.39 -25.47 16.77
N LYS A 325 -7.64 -24.17 16.61
CA LYS A 325 -8.45 -23.68 15.49
C LYS A 325 -7.62 -23.79 14.21
N LYS A 326 -8.05 -24.70 13.34
CA LYS A 326 -7.55 -24.89 11.97
C LYS A 326 -7.38 -23.53 11.30
N ARG A 327 -6.14 -23.16 10.98
CA ARG A 327 -5.83 -21.89 10.33
C ARG A 327 -6.21 -21.99 8.86
N LEU A 328 -7.35 -21.40 8.51
CA LEU A 328 -7.85 -21.36 7.13
C LEU A 328 -7.05 -20.39 6.27
N ALA A 329 -7.03 -20.63 4.96
CA ALA A 329 -6.55 -19.63 4.01
C ALA A 329 -7.42 -18.37 4.08
N PHE A 330 -6.84 -17.22 3.71
CA PHE A 330 -7.48 -15.92 3.86
C PHE A 330 -8.92 -15.86 3.33
N LEU A 331 -9.14 -16.30 2.09
CA LEU A 331 -10.48 -16.23 1.49
C LEU A 331 -11.45 -17.25 2.10
N ASP A 332 -10.97 -18.40 2.56
CA ASP A 332 -11.81 -19.38 3.27
C ASP A 332 -12.29 -18.82 4.61
N LEU A 333 -11.41 -18.12 5.33
CA LEU A 333 -11.75 -17.45 6.60
C LEU A 333 -12.83 -16.38 6.41
N LEU A 334 -12.74 -15.58 5.34
CA LEU A 334 -13.75 -14.57 5.04
C LEU A 334 -15.10 -15.18 4.63
N LEU A 335 -15.09 -16.28 3.88
CA LEU A 335 -16.30 -17.00 3.49
C LEU A 335 -16.97 -17.66 4.71
N GLU A 336 -16.20 -18.24 5.61
CA GLU A 336 -16.71 -18.80 6.85
C GLU A 336 -17.32 -17.71 7.75
N ALA A 337 -16.64 -16.57 7.91
CA ALA A 337 -17.15 -15.45 8.70
C ALA A 337 -18.50 -14.94 8.17
N ASN A 338 -18.64 -14.81 6.84
CA ASN A 338 -19.89 -14.44 6.19
C ASN A 338 -21.00 -15.48 6.41
N GLN A 339 -20.69 -16.78 6.30
CA GLN A 339 -21.67 -17.86 6.46
C GLN A 339 -22.16 -18.01 7.91
N ASN A 340 -21.26 -17.84 8.88
CA ASN A 340 -21.58 -17.98 10.30
C ASN A 340 -22.18 -16.69 10.90
N GLY A 341 -22.39 -15.66 10.09
CA GLY A 341 -22.88 -14.35 10.54
C GLY A 341 -21.93 -13.62 11.49
N THR A 342 -20.65 -14.02 11.54
CA THR A 342 -19.67 -13.42 12.45
C THR A 342 -19.42 -11.98 12.02
N ASN A 343 -19.64 -11.03 12.93
CA ASN A 343 -19.47 -9.59 12.72
C ASN A 343 -20.28 -8.98 11.56
N ASN A 344 -21.41 -9.59 11.14
CA ASN A 344 -22.23 -9.12 10.01
C ASN A 344 -21.43 -8.90 8.70
N PHE A 345 -20.39 -9.71 8.47
CA PHE A 345 -19.48 -9.56 7.34
C PHE A 345 -20.19 -9.84 6.01
N SER A 346 -20.29 -8.86 5.12
CA SER A 346 -21.08 -8.96 3.88
C SER A 346 -20.28 -9.47 2.67
N ASP A 347 -20.96 -9.92 1.60
CA ASP A 347 -20.30 -10.22 0.30
C ASP A 347 -19.51 -9.00 -0.24
N LYS A 348 -19.97 -7.78 0.07
CA LYS A 348 -19.25 -6.54 -0.26
C LYS A 348 -17.97 -6.41 0.56
N ASP A 349 -17.99 -6.72 1.85
CA ASP A 349 -16.78 -6.69 2.68
C ASP A 349 -15.76 -7.73 2.21
N ILE A 350 -16.20 -8.94 1.82
CA ILE A 350 -15.32 -9.95 1.20
C ILE A 350 -14.64 -9.36 -0.04
N LYS A 351 -15.43 -8.76 -0.95
CA LYS A 351 -14.88 -8.15 -2.16
C LYS A 351 -13.88 -7.03 -1.85
N ASP A 352 -14.22 -6.16 -0.91
CA ASP A 352 -13.38 -5.02 -0.52
C ASP A 352 -12.04 -5.49 0.08
N GLN A 353 -12.04 -6.54 0.91
CA GLN A 353 -10.81 -7.14 1.45
C GLN A 353 -10.00 -7.88 0.37
N VAL A 354 -10.65 -8.67 -0.50
CA VAL A 354 -9.97 -9.36 -1.61
C VAL A 354 -9.31 -8.36 -2.55
N ASN A 355 -10.00 -7.27 -2.93
CA ASN A 355 -9.41 -6.21 -3.74
C ASN A 355 -8.17 -5.61 -3.08
N THR A 356 -8.24 -5.36 -1.76
CA THR A 356 -7.15 -4.76 -0.99
C THR A 356 -5.93 -5.66 -0.92
N ILE A 357 -6.12 -6.94 -0.58
CA ILE A 357 -5.02 -7.90 -0.48
C ILE A 357 -4.45 -8.22 -1.86
N MET A 358 -5.30 -8.39 -2.89
CA MET A 358 -4.86 -8.57 -4.27
C MET A 358 -3.96 -7.42 -4.72
N PHE A 359 -4.33 -6.17 -4.44
CA PHE A 359 -3.49 -5.01 -4.77
C PHE A 359 -2.18 -5.01 -3.97
N ALA A 360 -2.27 -4.97 -2.63
CA ALA A 360 -1.10 -4.74 -1.77
C ALA A 360 -0.09 -5.89 -1.82
N GLY A 361 -0.57 -7.13 -2.00
CA GLY A 361 0.25 -8.34 -1.90
C GLY A 361 1.11 -8.65 -3.13
N HIS A 362 0.82 -8.09 -4.31
CA HIS A 362 1.63 -8.34 -5.52
C HIS A 362 2.46 -7.12 -5.94
N ASP A 363 1.86 -5.93 -5.98
CA ASP A 363 2.48 -4.74 -6.57
C ASP A 363 3.76 -4.34 -5.82
N THR A 364 3.70 -4.36 -4.49
CA THR A 364 4.83 -4.03 -3.61
C THR A 364 5.95 -5.06 -3.68
N VAL A 365 5.61 -6.36 -3.74
CA VAL A 365 6.57 -7.46 -3.83
C VAL A 365 7.26 -7.48 -5.20
N ALA A 366 6.48 -7.28 -6.27
CA ALA A 366 7.01 -7.19 -7.63
C ALA A 366 8.01 -6.04 -7.75
N ALA A 367 7.67 -4.85 -7.27
CA ALA A 367 8.58 -3.70 -7.26
C ALA A 367 9.86 -3.98 -6.43
N SER A 368 9.72 -4.54 -5.23
CA SER A 368 10.85 -4.90 -4.36
C SER A 368 11.82 -5.85 -5.06
N ALA A 369 11.30 -6.97 -5.56
CA ALA A 369 12.10 -7.99 -6.23
C ALA A 369 12.74 -7.46 -7.51
N SER A 370 12.04 -6.60 -8.26
CA SER A 370 12.57 -5.97 -9.47
C SER A 370 13.79 -5.09 -9.15
N PHE A 371 13.71 -4.27 -8.09
CA PHE A 371 14.85 -3.46 -7.65
C PHE A 371 16.01 -4.31 -7.13
N VAL A 372 15.73 -5.36 -6.34
CA VAL A 372 16.76 -6.29 -5.86
C VAL A 372 17.50 -6.94 -7.04
N LEU A 373 16.77 -7.49 -8.02
CA LEU A 373 17.38 -8.13 -9.20
C LEU A 373 18.16 -7.13 -10.05
N SER A 374 17.63 -5.91 -10.24
CA SER A 374 18.31 -4.85 -10.98
C SER A 374 19.62 -4.43 -10.30
N LEU A 375 19.62 -4.30 -8.96
CA LEU A 375 20.81 -3.97 -8.19
C LEU A 375 21.84 -5.09 -8.21
N LEU A 376 21.42 -6.35 -8.08
CA LEU A 376 22.31 -7.50 -8.22
C LEU A 376 22.97 -7.52 -9.62
N GLY A 377 22.19 -7.27 -10.68
CA GLY A 377 22.73 -7.14 -12.04
C GLY A 377 23.75 -6.02 -12.19
N GLY A 378 23.56 -4.89 -11.51
CA GLY A 378 24.49 -3.76 -11.50
C GLY A 378 25.71 -3.92 -10.58
N HIS A 379 25.64 -4.81 -9.58
CA HIS A 379 26.66 -5.00 -8.54
C HIS A 379 27.14 -6.46 -8.49
N GLN A 380 27.90 -6.88 -9.51
CA GLN A 380 28.37 -8.26 -9.69
C GLN A 380 29.11 -8.83 -8.47
N ASN A 381 29.95 -8.04 -7.81
CA ASN A 381 30.65 -8.47 -6.59
C ASN A 381 29.68 -8.80 -5.42
N ILE A 382 28.51 -8.18 -5.37
CA ILE A 382 27.47 -8.46 -4.39
C ILE A 382 26.67 -9.69 -4.82
N GLN A 383 26.37 -9.82 -6.11
CA GLN A 383 25.75 -11.01 -6.68
C GLN A 383 26.58 -12.27 -6.43
N ASP A 384 27.89 -12.23 -6.63
CA ASP A 384 28.80 -13.36 -6.34
C ASP A 384 28.81 -13.76 -4.87
N ARG A 385 28.62 -12.81 -3.96
CA ARG A 385 28.52 -13.09 -2.52
C ARG A 385 27.19 -13.75 -2.16
N VAL A 386 26.09 -13.27 -2.74
CA VAL A 386 24.77 -13.93 -2.58
C VAL A 386 24.84 -15.34 -3.16
N TYR A 387 25.42 -15.52 -4.35
CA TYR A 387 25.56 -16.83 -4.96
C TYR A 387 26.37 -17.80 -4.09
N ARG A 388 27.50 -17.34 -3.53
CA ARG A 388 28.30 -18.16 -2.60
C ARG A 388 27.53 -18.55 -1.34
N GLU A 389 26.81 -17.63 -0.72
CA GLU A 389 25.93 -17.97 0.43
C GLU A 389 24.90 -19.03 0.05
N LEU A 390 24.24 -18.89 -1.10
CA LEU A 390 23.27 -19.88 -1.57
C LEU A 390 23.95 -21.22 -1.87
N PHE A 391 25.15 -21.22 -2.46
CA PHE A 391 25.93 -22.43 -2.70
C PHE A 391 26.36 -23.11 -1.40
N GLU A 392 26.71 -22.37 -0.35
CA GLU A 392 27.01 -22.93 0.98
C GLU A 392 25.78 -23.62 1.61
N ILE A 393 24.57 -23.11 1.37
CA ILE A 393 23.31 -23.67 1.89
C ILE A 393 22.85 -24.90 1.10
N PHE A 394 22.95 -24.85 -0.23
CA PHE A 394 22.36 -25.87 -1.12
C PHE A 394 23.38 -26.83 -1.74
N GLY A 395 24.65 -26.47 -1.80
CA GLY A 395 25.69 -27.19 -2.55
C GLY A 395 25.27 -27.43 -4.00
N ASP A 396 25.53 -28.64 -4.50
CA ASP A 396 25.14 -29.07 -5.84
C ASP A 396 23.70 -29.61 -5.93
N THR A 397 22.90 -29.46 -4.86
CA THR A 397 21.54 -30.02 -4.83
C THR A 397 20.53 -29.12 -5.52
N ASN A 398 19.62 -29.72 -6.30
CA ASN A 398 18.48 -29.04 -6.92
C ASN A 398 17.18 -29.15 -6.09
N ARG A 399 17.31 -29.40 -4.78
CA ARG A 399 16.16 -29.54 -3.89
C ARG A 399 15.41 -28.20 -3.76
N PRO A 400 14.09 -28.20 -3.57
CA PRO A 400 13.37 -26.98 -3.22
C PRO A 400 13.89 -26.36 -1.92
N ALA A 401 13.85 -25.02 -1.84
CA ALA A 401 14.10 -24.28 -0.61
C ALA A 401 13.01 -24.56 0.42
N THR A 402 13.42 -24.77 1.67
CA THR A 402 12.55 -24.89 2.83
C THR A 402 12.51 -23.57 3.60
N PHE A 403 11.55 -23.43 4.52
CA PHE A 403 11.48 -22.24 5.37
C PHE A 403 12.71 -22.11 6.29
N ALA A 404 13.33 -23.22 6.69
CA ALA A 404 14.54 -23.17 7.50
C ALA A 404 15.74 -22.60 6.72
N ASP A 405 15.83 -22.90 5.41
CA ASP A 405 16.88 -22.37 4.55
C ASP A 405 16.81 -20.84 4.46
N THR A 406 15.60 -20.26 4.40
CA THR A 406 15.45 -18.79 4.28
C THR A 406 16.00 -18.03 5.48
N ILE A 407 16.02 -18.66 6.67
CA ILE A 407 16.63 -18.08 7.88
C ILE A 407 18.16 -18.05 7.77
N GLN A 408 18.75 -18.96 6.99
CA GLN A 408 20.21 -19.01 6.77
C GLN A 408 20.69 -18.03 5.70
N MET A 409 19.78 -17.46 4.89
CA MET A 409 20.09 -16.51 3.81
C MET A 409 20.40 -15.09 4.34
N LYS A 410 21.31 -14.98 5.30
CA LYS A 410 21.57 -13.75 6.10
C LYS A 410 22.16 -12.61 5.28
N TYR A 411 22.96 -12.91 4.26
CA TYR A 411 23.56 -11.93 3.38
C TYR A 411 22.55 -11.48 2.32
N LEU A 412 21.80 -12.40 1.74
CA LEU A 412 20.68 -12.06 0.86
C LEU A 412 19.64 -11.20 1.59
N GLU A 413 19.31 -11.50 2.84
CA GLU A 413 18.43 -10.67 3.68
C GLU A 413 18.96 -9.23 3.79
N ARG A 414 20.26 -9.06 4.06
CA ARG A 414 20.91 -7.74 4.09
C ARG A 414 20.84 -7.03 2.74
N VAL A 415 21.01 -7.74 1.62
CA VAL A 415 20.86 -7.18 0.28
C VAL A 415 19.42 -6.72 0.02
N ILE A 416 18.42 -7.50 0.43
CA ILE A 416 17.01 -7.13 0.31
C ILE A 416 16.72 -5.88 1.15
N LEU A 417 17.16 -5.85 2.41
CA LEU A 417 16.96 -4.70 3.30
C LEU A 417 17.63 -3.44 2.78
N GLU A 418 18.86 -3.53 2.26
CA GLU A 418 19.56 -2.39 1.66
C GLU A 418 18.87 -1.91 0.37
N SER A 419 18.36 -2.85 -0.43
CA SER A 419 17.55 -2.53 -1.61
C SER A 419 16.26 -1.80 -1.24
N LEU A 420 15.57 -2.22 -0.17
CA LEU A 420 14.36 -1.56 0.35
C LEU A 420 14.66 -0.22 1.03
N ARG A 421 15.84 -0.07 1.64
CA ARG A 421 16.32 1.21 2.17
C ARG A 421 16.47 2.23 1.05
N LEU A 422 17.09 1.83 -0.06
CA LEU A 422 17.29 2.69 -1.23
C LEU A 422 16.01 2.84 -2.06
N PHE A 423 15.29 1.79 -2.37
CA PHE A 423 14.15 1.80 -3.27
C PHE A 423 12.90 1.22 -2.58
N PRO A 424 12.37 1.91 -1.55
CA PRO A 424 11.16 1.45 -0.88
C PRO A 424 9.98 1.51 -1.87
N PRO A 425 9.25 0.39 -2.08
CA PRO A 425 8.08 0.37 -2.96
C PRO A 425 7.01 1.40 -2.57
N VAL A 426 6.90 1.69 -1.28
CA VAL A 426 6.01 2.72 -0.72
C VAL A 426 6.87 3.88 -0.19
N PRO A 427 7.19 4.89 -1.03
CA PRO A 427 8.13 5.95 -0.67
C PRO A 427 7.52 7.02 0.25
N ALA A 428 6.19 7.07 0.38
CA ALA A 428 5.46 7.97 1.26
C ALA A 428 4.16 7.33 1.77
N ILE A 429 3.81 7.61 3.02
CA ILE A 429 2.54 7.23 3.65
C ILE A 429 1.92 8.44 4.34
N ALA A 430 0.61 8.45 4.53
CA ALA A 430 -0.07 9.56 5.20
C ALA A 430 -1.00 9.11 6.34
N ARG A 431 -1.10 9.97 7.36
CA ARG A 431 -1.93 9.80 8.55
C ARG A 431 -2.76 11.05 8.81
N HIS A 432 -3.93 10.85 9.40
CA HIS A 432 -4.76 11.92 9.91
C HIS A 432 -4.52 12.12 11.40
N LEU A 433 -4.21 13.35 11.83
CA LEU A 433 -4.05 13.64 13.25
C LEU A 433 -5.38 13.91 13.92
N LYS A 434 -5.73 13.08 14.90
CA LYS A 434 -6.92 13.28 15.76
C LYS A 434 -6.72 14.37 16.81
N HIS A 435 -5.51 14.45 17.34
CA HIS A 435 -5.12 15.36 18.41
C HIS A 435 -3.84 16.10 18.01
N ASP A 436 -3.55 17.16 18.75
CA ASP A 436 -2.30 17.89 18.57
C ASP A 436 -1.12 17.02 19.02
N VAL A 437 -0.04 17.01 18.24
CA VAL A 437 1.17 16.25 18.58
C VAL A 437 2.36 17.19 18.67
N THR A 438 3.10 17.14 19.77
CA THR A 438 4.37 17.86 19.89
C THR A 438 5.51 16.97 19.39
N ILE A 439 6.28 17.43 18.40
CA ILE A 439 7.41 16.67 17.86
C ILE A 439 8.72 16.99 18.56
N LYS A 440 9.63 16.00 18.62
CA LYS A 440 10.84 16.01 19.45
C LYS A 440 11.89 17.00 18.94
N THR A 441 12.09 17.09 17.63
CA THR A 441 13.26 17.78 17.07
C THR A 441 13.25 19.30 17.18
N LYS A 442 12.07 19.94 17.31
CA LYS A 442 11.92 21.42 17.31
C LYS A 442 10.78 21.96 18.19
N ASN A 443 10.19 21.15 19.07
CA ASN A 443 9.03 21.52 19.90
C ASN A 443 7.88 22.14 19.09
N TYR A 444 7.74 21.79 17.81
CA TYR A 444 6.58 22.20 17.04
C TYR A 444 5.35 21.42 17.49
N VAL A 445 4.22 22.11 17.53
CA VAL A 445 2.91 21.49 17.74
C VAL A 445 2.26 21.28 16.37
N LEU A 446 2.12 20.02 15.98
CA LEU A 446 1.37 19.61 14.81
C LEU A 446 -0.12 19.67 15.17
N PRO A 447 -0.92 20.52 14.50
CA PRO A 447 -2.32 20.68 14.85
C PRO A 447 -3.16 19.46 14.48
N ALA A 448 -4.15 19.13 15.32
CA ALA A 448 -5.22 18.21 15.00
C ALA A 448 -5.93 18.59 13.69
N ASN A 449 -6.51 17.60 13.02
CA ASN A 449 -7.14 17.70 11.70
C ASN A 449 -6.18 18.01 10.54
N SER A 450 -4.87 17.90 10.75
CA SER A 450 -3.88 17.96 9.68
C SER A 450 -3.57 16.57 9.10
N THR A 451 -3.06 16.55 7.87
CA THR A 451 -2.49 15.35 7.25
C THR A 451 -0.99 15.34 7.49
N VAL A 452 -0.48 14.32 8.18
CA VAL A 452 0.96 14.09 8.29
C VAL A 452 1.39 13.12 7.19
N VAL A 453 2.38 13.52 6.39
CA VAL A 453 3.00 12.71 5.35
C VAL A 453 4.38 12.31 5.82
N ILE A 454 4.59 11.00 5.96
CA ILE A 454 5.86 10.38 6.34
C ILE A 454 6.53 9.93 5.06
N ILE A 455 7.82 10.22 4.90
CA ILE A 455 8.56 9.93 3.66
C ILE A 455 9.67 8.91 3.95
N PRO A 456 9.38 7.59 4.01
CA PRO A 456 10.39 6.54 4.16
C PRO A 456 11.58 6.70 3.21
N TYR A 457 11.33 7.08 1.95
CA TYR A 457 12.38 7.31 0.96
C TYR A 457 13.48 8.28 1.44
N LYS A 458 13.08 9.33 2.18
CA LYS A 458 14.00 10.34 2.73
C LYS A 458 14.55 9.90 4.09
N ILE A 459 13.72 9.32 4.95
CA ILE A 459 14.12 8.83 6.29
C ILE A 459 15.23 7.80 6.16
N HIS A 460 15.09 6.85 5.23
CA HIS A 460 16.07 5.79 4.98
C HIS A 460 17.42 6.30 4.42
N ARG A 461 17.52 7.60 4.12
CA ARG A 461 18.72 8.29 3.61
C ARG A 461 19.17 9.44 4.51
N ASP A 462 18.58 9.57 5.69
CA ASP A 462 19.07 10.49 6.71
C ASP A 462 20.35 9.87 7.30
N PRO A 463 21.50 10.57 7.29
CA PRO A 463 22.80 10.01 7.66
C PRO A 463 22.95 9.73 9.16
#